data_AF-A0AAU3T1E3-F1
#
_entry.id   AF-A0AAU3T1E3-F1
#
_cell.length_a   1.000
_cell.length_b   1.000
_cell.length_c   1.000
_cell.angle_alpha   90.00
_cell.angle_beta   90.00
_cell.angle_gamma   90.00
#
_symmetry.space_group_name_H-M   'P 1'
#
loop_
_entity.id
_entity.type
_entity.pdbx_description
1 polymer ?
#
loop_
_entity_poly.entity_id
_entity_poly.type
_entity_poly.pdbx_seq_one_letter_code
_entity_poly.pdbx_strand_id
1 'polypeptide(L)'
;MVTDLTSSLTWEAAGKTLLGIAGSELPHPAGGAAPGSALHEAVTRLLSAMASEDGASQVGRSQEGGSQNGASQGGDADGPERPARHRLCHLLDSTMVTVPGRLCAPLARQVAAEPRLTGLRVSLLVRAVDPAMPEAELIAACRELSAAVADRPALAGRSAAQLHQRHYYSSRSMQQMEGALGAVRTLSAGTLPDGLFAAALAAALGPGLNWPGPWRAAVRTLRRHQDAEVREAADAIDLTTR
;
A
#
# COMPACT_ATOMS: atom_id res chain seq x y z
N MET A 1 -20.89 0.96 -14.26
CA MET A 1 -21.18 -0.21 -13.40
C MET A 1 -20.39 -0.19 -12.09
N VAL A 2 -19.05 -0.16 -12.08
CA VAL A 2 -18.27 -0.04 -10.80
C VAL A 2 -18.58 1.27 -10.04
N THR A 3 -18.69 2.37 -10.79
CA THR A 3 -18.91 3.73 -10.27
C THR A 3 -20.39 4.08 -10.13
N ASP A 4 -21.29 3.17 -10.49
CA ASP A 4 -22.72 3.39 -10.34
C ASP A 4 -23.13 2.99 -8.92
N LEU A 5 -23.18 3.99 -8.04
CA LEU A 5 -23.44 3.79 -6.62
C LEU A 5 -24.85 3.28 -6.31
N THR A 6 -25.77 3.32 -7.28
CA THR A 6 -27.16 2.87 -7.11
C THR A 6 -27.36 1.37 -7.30
N SER A 7 -26.42 0.68 -7.97
CA SER A 7 -26.47 -0.78 -8.17
C SER A 7 -25.59 -1.50 -7.14
N SER A 8 -26.18 -2.35 -6.29
CA SER A 8 -25.47 -3.11 -5.25
C SER A 8 -24.97 -4.48 -5.73
N LEU A 9 -25.55 -5.07 -6.76
CA LEU A 9 -25.36 -6.50 -7.08
C LEU A 9 -24.32 -6.82 -8.17
N THR A 10 -23.78 -5.83 -8.88
CA THR A 10 -22.93 -6.09 -10.08
C THR A 10 -21.56 -5.44 -10.07
N TRP A 11 -21.27 -4.57 -9.10
CA TRP A 11 -20.05 -3.75 -9.12
C TRP A 11 -18.78 -4.55 -8.78
N GLU A 12 -18.86 -5.60 -7.94
CA GLU A 12 -17.71 -6.44 -7.59
C GLU A 12 -17.19 -7.23 -8.80
N ALA A 13 -18.09 -7.90 -9.53
CA ALA A 13 -17.76 -8.61 -10.75
C ALA A 13 -17.18 -7.64 -11.81
N ALA A 14 -17.78 -6.46 -11.96
CA ALA A 14 -17.27 -5.41 -12.83
C ALA A 14 -15.86 -4.96 -12.43
N GLY A 15 -15.61 -4.80 -11.13
CA GLY A 15 -14.32 -4.42 -10.57
C GLY A 15 -13.24 -5.47 -10.83
N LYS A 16 -13.59 -6.75 -10.64
CA LYS A 16 -12.73 -7.89 -10.97
C LYS A 16 -12.36 -7.91 -12.45
N THR A 17 -13.33 -7.77 -13.34
CA THR A 17 -13.09 -7.71 -14.79
C THR A 17 -12.20 -6.52 -15.15
N LEU A 18 -12.46 -5.34 -14.57
CA LEU A 18 -11.67 -4.14 -14.81
C LEU A 18 -10.21 -4.32 -14.40
N LEU A 19 -9.95 -4.90 -13.21
CA LEU A 19 -8.60 -5.24 -12.76
C LEU A 19 -7.95 -6.31 -13.65
N GLY A 20 -8.71 -7.29 -14.14
CA GLY A 20 -8.23 -8.28 -15.09
C GLY A 20 -7.77 -7.66 -16.41
N ILE A 21 -8.57 -6.75 -16.97
CA ILE A 21 -8.24 -6.02 -18.20
C ILE A 21 -7.04 -5.10 -17.97
N ALA A 22 -7.05 -4.28 -16.91
CA ALA A 22 -5.94 -3.40 -16.57
C ALA A 22 -4.65 -4.18 -16.28
N GLY A 23 -4.81 -5.38 -15.72
CA GLY A 23 -3.77 -6.36 -15.41
C GLY A 23 -3.37 -7.27 -16.56
N SER A 24 -3.88 -7.06 -17.78
CA SER A 24 -3.48 -7.79 -18.99
C SER A 24 -2.36 -7.07 -19.76
N GLU A 25 -1.92 -7.68 -20.87
CA GLU A 25 -0.97 -7.09 -21.82
C GLU A 25 -1.65 -6.16 -22.86
N LEU A 26 -2.94 -5.89 -22.71
CA LEU A 26 -3.64 -4.97 -23.61
C LEU A 26 -3.01 -3.56 -23.55
N PRO A 27 -2.90 -2.86 -24.69
CA PRO A 27 -2.40 -1.50 -24.71
C PRO A 27 -3.37 -0.54 -24.03
N HIS A 28 -2.85 0.64 -23.66
CA HIS A 28 -3.68 1.79 -23.29
C HIS A 28 -4.65 2.13 -24.45
N PRO A 29 -5.92 2.50 -24.17
CA PRO A 29 -6.50 2.81 -22.86
C PRO A 29 -7.12 1.62 -22.12
N ALA A 30 -7.16 0.44 -22.75
CA ALA A 30 -7.81 -0.73 -22.15
C ALA A 30 -6.98 -1.28 -20.97
N GLY A 31 -5.68 -1.44 -21.16
CA GLY A 31 -4.76 -1.92 -20.12
C GLY A 31 -4.15 -0.82 -19.25
N GLY A 32 -3.60 -1.23 -18.10
CA GLY A 32 -2.85 -0.38 -17.19
C GLY A 32 -3.68 0.55 -16.29
N ALA A 33 -2.97 1.37 -15.52
CA ALA A 33 -3.52 2.33 -14.56
C ALA A 33 -3.08 3.78 -14.83
N ALA A 34 -2.53 4.04 -16.03
CA ALA A 34 -2.13 5.39 -16.43
C ALA A 34 -3.35 6.30 -16.64
N PRO A 35 -3.20 7.64 -16.55
CA PRO A 35 -4.27 8.58 -16.87
C PRO A 35 -4.94 8.26 -18.23
N GLY A 36 -6.26 8.30 -18.24
CA GLY A 36 -7.08 7.92 -19.39
C GLY A 36 -7.34 6.41 -19.56
N SER A 37 -6.80 5.53 -18.70
CA SER A 37 -7.21 4.12 -18.69
C SER A 37 -8.55 3.93 -18.00
N ALA A 38 -9.28 2.87 -18.37
CA ALA A 38 -10.58 2.56 -17.77
C ALA A 38 -10.50 2.39 -16.23
N LEU A 39 -9.41 1.78 -15.73
CA LEU A 39 -9.17 1.62 -14.30
C LEU A 39 -8.91 2.97 -13.62
N HIS A 40 -8.05 3.80 -14.22
CA HIS A 40 -7.77 5.12 -13.70
C HIS A 40 -9.04 5.96 -13.60
N GLU A 41 -9.86 6.00 -14.65
CA GLU A 41 -11.11 6.74 -14.64
C GLU A 41 -12.11 6.22 -13.60
N ALA A 42 -12.20 4.89 -13.41
CA ALA A 42 -13.07 4.31 -12.40
C ALA A 42 -12.67 4.74 -10.98
N VAL A 43 -11.37 4.70 -10.67
CA VAL A 43 -10.85 5.18 -9.38
C VAL A 43 -11.08 6.68 -9.21
N THR A 44 -10.85 7.49 -10.24
CA THR A 44 -11.11 8.94 -10.21
C THR A 44 -12.59 9.22 -9.91
N ARG A 45 -13.52 8.52 -10.57
CA ARG A 45 -14.96 8.69 -10.33
C ARG A 45 -15.35 8.28 -8.90
N LEU A 46 -14.79 7.19 -8.35
CA LEU A 46 -15.03 6.79 -6.97
C LEU A 46 -14.48 7.83 -5.97
N LEU A 47 -13.29 8.37 -6.21
CA LEU A 47 -12.72 9.45 -5.39
C LEU A 47 -13.59 10.71 -5.42
N SER A 48 -14.07 11.13 -6.59
CA SER A 48 -14.98 12.28 -6.71
C SER A 48 -16.31 12.03 -6.00
N ALA A 49 -16.85 10.82 -6.08
CA ALA A 49 -18.08 10.46 -5.38
C ALA A 49 -17.88 10.47 -3.85
N MET A 50 -16.75 9.96 -3.34
CA MET A 50 -16.40 10.07 -1.91
C MET A 50 -16.39 11.52 -1.42
N ALA A 51 -15.80 12.44 -2.20
CA ALA A 51 -15.78 13.86 -1.85
C ALA A 51 -17.19 14.48 -1.83
N SER A 52 -18.11 13.96 -2.66
CA SER A 52 -19.49 14.45 -2.76
C SER A 52 -20.38 13.92 -1.63
N GLU A 53 -20.17 12.67 -1.18
CA GLU A 53 -20.82 12.07 0.00
C GLU A 53 -20.60 12.90 1.28
N ASP A 54 -19.41 13.49 1.44
CA ASP A 54 -19.08 14.34 2.58
C ASP A 54 -19.81 15.69 2.56
N GLY A 55 -19.93 16.31 1.37
CA GLY A 55 -20.63 17.57 1.19
C GLY A 55 -22.12 17.45 1.52
N ALA A 56 -22.78 16.38 1.06
CA ALA A 56 -24.19 16.12 1.34
C ALA A 56 -24.45 15.88 2.84
N SER A 57 -23.54 15.17 3.52
CA SER A 57 -23.62 14.90 4.96
C SER A 57 -23.45 16.16 5.84
N GLN A 58 -22.72 17.17 5.37
CA GLN A 58 -22.57 18.45 6.07
C GLN A 58 -23.78 19.39 5.88
N VAL A 59 -24.43 19.37 4.72
CA VAL A 59 -25.61 20.21 4.42
C VAL A 59 -26.83 19.73 5.22
N GLY A 60 -27.06 18.42 5.33
CA GLY A 60 -28.17 17.86 6.12
C GLY A 60 -28.09 18.22 7.62
N ARG A 61 -26.89 18.19 8.21
CA ARG A 61 -26.69 18.56 9.62
C ARG A 61 -26.84 20.07 9.90
N SER A 62 -26.72 20.91 8.88
CA SER A 62 -26.85 22.37 9.02
C SER A 62 -28.31 22.85 8.91
N GLN A 63 -29.24 21.99 8.47
CA GLN A 63 -30.67 22.30 8.36
C GLN A 63 -31.53 21.76 9.51
N GLU A 64 -31.01 20.86 10.35
CA GLU A 64 -31.73 20.31 11.53
C GLU A 64 -31.57 21.18 12.79
N GLY A 65 -31.63 22.50 12.63
CA GLY A 65 -31.67 23.49 13.71
C GLY A 65 -33.09 23.86 14.15
N GLY A 66 -34.07 22.95 14.04
CA GLY A 66 -35.48 23.26 14.27
C GLY A 66 -36.31 22.08 14.80
N SER A 67 -36.63 22.15 16.09
CA SER A 67 -37.77 21.53 16.77
C SER A 67 -37.63 20.07 17.26
N GLN A 68 -37.43 19.96 18.58
CA GLN A 68 -37.62 18.74 19.37
C GLN A 68 -39.12 18.38 19.43
N ASN A 69 -39.47 17.15 19.04
CA ASN A 69 -40.39 16.29 19.77
C ASN A 69 -40.59 14.92 19.09
N GLY A 70 -40.52 13.85 19.88
CA GLY A 70 -41.24 12.60 19.60
C GLY A 70 -40.44 11.45 19.00
N ALA A 71 -39.90 10.61 19.90
CA ALA A 71 -39.68 9.17 19.77
C ALA A 71 -39.81 8.50 18.38
N SER A 72 -38.69 7.97 17.86
CA SER A 72 -38.66 6.70 17.12
C SER A 72 -37.25 6.10 17.14
N GLN A 73 -37.19 4.93 17.75
CA GLN A 73 -36.46 3.72 17.31
C GLN A 73 -34.93 3.78 17.20
N GLY A 74 -34.30 2.97 18.06
CA GLY A 74 -32.91 2.55 17.87
C GLY A 74 -32.74 1.75 16.58
N GLY A 75 -31.62 2.00 15.92
CA GLY A 75 -31.15 1.35 14.71
C GLY A 75 -30.01 2.20 14.14
N ASP A 76 -28.86 1.57 13.90
CA ASP A 76 -27.68 2.11 13.24
C ASP A 76 -26.80 3.08 14.05
N ALA A 77 -26.03 2.46 14.96
CA ALA A 77 -24.74 2.98 15.43
C ALA A 77 -23.62 2.88 14.36
N ASP A 78 -23.95 2.48 13.12
CA ASP A 78 -23.04 2.57 12.00
C ASP A 78 -23.24 3.94 11.32
N GLY A 79 -22.17 4.73 11.26
CA GLY A 79 -22.18 6.03 10.60
C GLY A 79 -22.66 5.94 9.13
N PRO A 80 -22.93 7.08 8.48
CA PRO A 80 -23.51 7.10 7.14
C PRO A 80 -22.73 6.19 6.20
N GLU A 81 -23.43 5.28 5.52
CA GLU A 81 -22.84 4.36 4.54
C GLU A 81 -22.01 5.19 3.55
N ARG A 82 -20.73 4.82 3.36
CA ARG A 82 -19.83 5.45 2.40
C ARG A 82 -19.57 4.49 1.24
N PRO A 83 -20.55 4.29 0.34
CA PRO A 83 -20.46 3.25 -0.68
C PRO A 83 -19.28 3.49 -1.62
N ALA A 84 -18.96 4.74 -1.98
CA ALA A 84 -17.79 5.01 -2.82
C ALA A 84 -16.47 4.58 -2.15
N ARG A 85 -16.32 4.88 -0.85
CA ARG A 85 -15.15 4.44 -0.07
C ARG A 85 -15.09 2.93 0.05
N HIS A 86 -16.21 2.29 0.40
CA HIS A 86 -16.27 0.84 0.54
C HIS A 86 -15.87 0.15 -0.75
N ARG A 87 -16.44 0.58 -1.89
CA ARG A 87 -16.12 0.03 -3.21
C ARG A 87 -14.67 0.25 -3.61
N LEU A 88 -14.09 1.42 -3.29
CA LEU A 88 -12.69 1.70 -3.58
C LEU A 88 -11.75 0.81 -2.75
N CYS A 89 -12.01 0.68 -1.44
CA CYS A 89 -11.25 -0.21 -0.58
C CYS A 89 -11.39 -1.66 -1.05
N HIS A 90 -12.59 -2.12 -1.37
CA HIS A 90 -12.81 -3.47 -1.88
C HIS A 90 -12.10 -3.69 -3.22
N LEU A 91 -12.20 -2.76 -4.17
CA LEU A 91 -11.52 -2.88 -5.46
C LEU A 91 -10.01 -3.01 -5.30
N LEU A 92 -9.40 -2.27 -4.36
CA LEU A 92 -7.94 -2.15 -4.28
C LEU A 92 -7.29 -3.02 -3.19
N ASP A 93 -8.06 -3.53 -2.22
CA ASP A 93 -7.59 -4.29 -1.07
C ASP A 93 -8.25 -5.67 -0.93
N SER A 94 -9.17 -6.05 -1.83
CA SER A 94 -9.85 -7.35 -1.74
C SER A 94 -8.89 -8.51 -1.91
N THR A 95 -9.02 -9.49 -1.02
CA THR A 95 -8.32 -10.78 -1.05
C THR A 95 -8.80 -11.68 -2.19
N MET A 96 -9.97 -11.41 -2.77
CA MET A 96 -10.56 -12.18 -3.86
C MET A 96 -9.97 -11.81 -5.23
N VAL A 97 -9.41 -10.60 -5.36
CA VAL A 97 -8.79 -10.11 -6.60
C VAL A 97 -7.51 -9.38 -6.28
N THR A 98 -6.38 -10.06 -6.46
CA THR A 98 -5.06 -9.47 -6.25
C THR A 98 -4.77 -8.43 -7.34
N VAL A 99 -4.68 -7.16 -6.94
CA VAL A 99 -4.16 -6.10 -7.81
C VAL A 99 -2.75 -6.49 -8.29
N PRO A 100 -2.50 -6.59 -9.60
CA PRO A 100 -1.16 -6.88 -10.12
C PRO A 100 -0.13 -5.86 -9.60
N GLY A 101 1.07 -6.34 -9.23
CA GLY A 101 2.11 -5.51 -8.60
C GLY A 101 2.43 -4.23 -9.38
N ARG A 102 2.51 -4.33 -10.71
CA ARG A 102 2.77 -3.19 -11.60
C ARG A 102 1.70 -2.08 -11.57
N LEU A 103 0.47 -2.38 -11.14
CA LEU A 103 -0.59 -1.39 -11.00
C LEU A 103 -0.56 -0.70 -9.63
N CYS A 104 0.11 -1.30 -8.64
CA CYS A 104 0.03 -0.83 -7.26
C CYS A 104 0.63 0.57 -7.06
N ALA A 105 1.82 0.87 -7.60
CA ALA A 105 2.41 2.20 -7.47
C ALA A 105 1.60 3.30 -8.19
N PRO A 106 1.16 3.14 -9.45
CA PRO A 106 0.25 4.10 -10.08
C PRO A 106 -1.04 4.36 -9.28
N LEU A 107 -1.68 3.31 -8.76
CA LEU A 107 -2.89 3.42 -7.97
C LEU A 107 -2.64 4.11 -6.62
N ALA A 108 -1.51 3.81 -5.96
CA ALA A 108 -1.10 4.48 -4.73
C ALA A 108 -0.92 5.99 -4.93
N ARG A 109 -0.30 6.39 -6.04
CA ARG A 109 -0.17 7.81 -6.42
C ARG A 109 -1.52 8.46 -6.68
N GLN A 110 -2.44 7.76 -7.32
CA GLN A 110 -3.78 8.28 -7.61
C GLN A 110 -4.58 8.56 -6.33
N VAL A 111 -4.46 7.72 -5.30
CA VAL A 111 -5.15 7.93 -4.01
C VAL A 111 -4.39 8.83 -3.04
N ALA A 112 -3.23 9.39 -3.44
CA ALA A 112 -2.33 10.10 -2.53
C ALA A 112 -2.90 11.39 -1.94
N ALA A 113 -3.80 12.05 -2.67
CA ALA A 113 -4.43 13.30 -2.24
C ALA A 113 -5.54 13.10 -1.20
N GLU A 114 -5.96 11.87 -0.91
CA GLU A 114 -7.05 11.56 0.03
C GLU A 114 -6.50 10.98 1.36
N PRO A 115 -6.42 11.80 2.44
CA PRO A 115 -5.83 11.38 3.71
C PRO A 115 -6.55 10.20 4.37
N ARG A 116 -7.85 10.01 4.10
CA ARG A 116 -8.63 8.88 4.66
C ARG A 116 -8.24 7.54 4.06
N LEU A 117 -7.52 7.55 2.93
CA LEU A 117 -7.01 6.38 2.24
C LEU A 117 -5.53 6.12 2.49
N THR A 118 -4.89 6.78 3.47
CA THR A 118 -3.46 6.54 3.76
C THR A 118 -3.15 5.06 3.99
N GLY A 119 -3.99 4.33 4.74
CA GLY A 119 -3.80 2.89 4.96
C GLY A 119 -3.82 2.09 3.65
N LEU A 120 -4.76 2.40 2.75
CA LEU A 120 -4.88 1.77 1.44
C LEU A 120 -3.69 2.12 0.53
N ARG A 121 -3.29 3.39 0.49
CA ARG A 121 -2.11 3.87 -0.22
C ARG A 121 -0.86 3.09 0.21
N VAL A 122 -0.66 2.95 1.51
CA VAL A 122 0.49 2.26 2.09
C VAL A 122 0.45 0.77 1.77
N SER A 123 -0.72 0.12 1.86
CA SER A 123 -0.91 -1.29 1.41
C SER A 123 -0.53 -1.47 -0.06
N LEU A 124 -0.92 -0.55 -0.94
CA LEU A 124 -0.52 -0.58 -2.36
C LEU A 124 1.00 -0.38 -2.53
N LEU A 125 1.61 0.58 -1.83
CA LEU A 125 3.05 0.83 -1.93
C LEU A 125 3.88 -0.35 -1.43
N VAL A 126 3.50 -1.00 -0.32
CA VAL A 126 4.14 -2.24 0.14
C VAL A 126 4.06 -3.33 -0.93
N ARG A 127 2.91 -3.46 -1.61
CA ARG A 127 2.73 -4.43 -2.69
C ARG A 127 3.52 -4.09 -3.96
N ALA A 128 3.82 -2.82 -4.18
CA ALA A 128 4.61 -2.33 -5.31
C ALA A 128 6.13 -2.55 -5.12
N VAL A 129 6.61 -2.72 -3.88
CA VAL A 129 8.02 -3.03 -3.62
C VAL A 129 8.32 -4.48 -4.02
N ASP A 130 9.12 -4.64 -5.08
CA ASP A 130 9.62 -5.93 -5.56
C ASP A 130 11.16 -5.94 -5.54
N PRO A 131 11.80 -6.83 -4.75
CA PRO A 131 13.25 -6.98 -4.69
C PRO A 131 13.95 -7.35 -6.01
N ALA A 132 13.21 -7.68 -7.08
CA ALA A 132 13.77 -8.01 -8.40
C ALA A 132 13.86 -6.78 -9.30
N MET A 133 13.31 -5.66 -8.88
CA MET A 133 13.45 -4.41 -9.62
C MET A 133 14.91 -3.96 -9.64
N PRO A 134 15.34 -3.20 -10.66
CA PRO A 134 16.62 -2.53 -10.65
C PRO A 134 16.83 -1.71 -9.37
N GLU A 135 18.06 -1.64 -8.88
CA GLU A 135 18.41 -0.99 -7.61
C GLU A 135 17.79 0.41 -7.47
N ALA A 136 17.94 1.25 -8.50
CA ALA A 136 17.41 2.62 -8.49
C ALA A 136 15.88 2.66 -8.36
N GLU A 137 15.17 1.74 -8.99
CA GLU A 137 13.71 1.65 -8.92
C GLU A 137 13.25 1.12 -7.56
N LEU A 138 13.96 0.14 -7.00
CA LEU A 138 13.68 -0.37 -5.66
C LEU A 138 13.89 0.71 -4.59
N ILE A 139 14.97 1.48 -4.69
CA ILE A 139 15.22 2.65 -3.82
C ILE A 139 14.09 3.66 -3.95
N ALA A 140 13.67 4.00 -5.19
CA ALA A 140 12.59 4.93 -5.43
C ALA A 140 11.26 4.45 -4.84
N ALA A 141 10.91 3.17 -5.02
CA ALA A 141 9.70 2.57 -4.46
C ALA A 141 9.72 2.58 -2.92
N CYS A 142 10.85 2.25 -2.29
CA CYS A 142 10.97 2.31 -0.83
C CYS A 142 10.88 3.75 -0.31
N ARG A 143 11.49 4.72 -0.99
CA ARG A 143 11.38 6.15 -0.62
C ARG A 143 9.97 6.69 -0.78
N GLU A 144 9.24 6.26 -1.80
CA GLU A 144 7.83 6.61 -1.95
C GLU A 144 6.99 6.06 -0.79
N LEU A 145 7.27 4.82 -0.35
CA LEU A 145 6.68 4.23 0.85
C LEU A 145 7.07 5.00 2.13
N SER A 146 8.34 5.34 2.31
CA SER A 146 8.84 6.13 3.45
C SER A 146 8.16 7.48 3.54
N ALA A 147 8.02 8.19 2.42
CA ALA A 147 7.31 9.46 2.36
C ALA A 147 5.83 9.32 2.74
N ALA A 148 5.19 8.18 2.42
CA ALA A 148 3.78 7.93 2.78
C ALA A 148 3.58 7.67 4.29
N VAL A 149 4.64 7.36 5.04
CA VAL A 149 4.59 7.02 6.48
C VAL A 149 5.47 7.91 7.36
N ALA A 150 6.06 8.97 6.82
CA ALA A 150 7.08 9.79 7.49
C ALA A 150 6.65 10.24 8.90
N ASP A 151 5.41 10.71 9.06
CA ASP A 151 4.86 11.20 10.33
C ASP A 151 4.07 10.12 11.10
N ARG A 152 4.23 8.84 10.75
CA ARG A 152 3.42 7.73 11.27
C ARG A 152 4.30 6.51 11.63
N PRO A 153 5.12 6.59 12.69
CA PRO A 153 6.10 5.55 13.04
C PRO A 153 5.46 4.17 13.26
N ALA A 154 4.31 4.10 13.92
CA ALA A 154 3.58 2.83 14.10
C ALA A 154 3.07 2.24 12.77
N LEU A 155 2.75 3.08 11.78
CA LEU A 155 2.39 2.62 10.45
C LEU A 155 3.63 2.13 9.69
N ALA A 156 4.76 2.85 9.80
CA ALA A 156 6.03 2.44 9.21
C ALA A 156 6.47 1.05 9.70
N GLY A 157 6.39 0.79 11.02
CA GLY A 157 6.71 -0.52 11.59
C GLY A 157 5.79 -1.63 11.05
N ARG A 158 4.48 -1.40 10.98
CA ARG A 158 3.54 -2.38 10.37
C ARG A 158 3.82 -2.60 8.88
N SER A 159 4.13 -1.56 8.14
CA SER A 159 4.49 -1.65 6.72
C SER A 159 5.78 -2.45 6.50
N ALA A 160 6.77 -2.27 7.38
CA ALA A 160 8.00 -3.05 7.37
C ALA A 160 7.71 -4.54 7.65
N ALA A 161 6.86 -4.86 8.63
CA ALA A 161 6.44 -6.24 8.90
C ALA A 161 5.69 -6.87 7.72
N GLN A 162 4.80 -6.12 7.07
CA GLN A 162 4.10 -6.58 5.85
C GLN A 162 5.09 -6.83 4.69
N LEU A 163 6.07 -5.94 4.52
CA LEU A 163 7.11 -6.08 3.50
C LEU A 163 7.96 -7.34 3.75
N HIS A 164 8.37 -7.58 5.00
CA HIS A 164 9.07 -8.78 5.40
C HIS A 164 8.26 -10.04 5.06
N GLN A 165 7.01 -10.11 5.55
CA GLN A 165 6.13 -11.27 5.34
C GLN A 165 5.90 -11.58 3.87
N ARG A 166 5.76 -10.55 3.03
CA ARG A 166 5.54 -10.70 1.58
C ARG A 166 6.71 -11.38 0.88
N HIS A 167 7.93 -11.10 1.31
CA HIS A 167 9.14 -11.53 0.61
C HIS A 167 9.86 -12.71 1.28
N TYR A 168 9.51 -13.06 2.52
CA TYR A 168 10.17 -14.11 3.30
C TYR A 168 10.26 -15.47 2.59
N TYR A 169 9.20 -15.86 1.86
CA TYR A 169 9.17 -17.13 1.11
C TYR A 169 9.63 -17.03 -0.35
N SER A 170 10.21 -15.90 -0.75
CA SER A 170 10.64 -15.70 -2.14
C SER A 170 11.95 -16.43 -2.42
N SER A 171 11.89 -17.58 -3.09
CA SER A 171 13.10 -18.24 -3.61
C SER A 171 13.68 -17.44 -4.77
N ARG A 172 14.83 -16.78 -4.60
CA ARG A 172 15.49 -15.99 -5.65
C ARG A 172 16.99 -16.27 -5.72
N SER A 173 17.58 -16.09 -6.90
CA SER A 173 19.02 -16.32 -7.10
C SER A 173 19.86 -15.14 -6.62
N MET A 174 21.12 -15.39 -6.25
CA MET A 174 22.06 -14.35 -5.81
C MET A 174 22.22 -13.22 -6.84
N GLN A 175 22.32 -13.55 -8.13
CA GLN A 175 22.50 -12.58 -9.21
C GLN A 175 21.33 -11.60 -9.32
N GLN A 176 20.12 -12.02 -8.93
CA GLN A 176 18.94 -11.16 -8.91
C GLN A 176 18.97 -10.19 -7.71
N MET A 177 19.71 -10.50 -6.66
CA MET A 177 19.62 -9.82 -5.36
C MET A 177 20.75 -8.81 -5.10
N GLU A 178 21.65 -8.59 -6.05
CA GLU A 178 22.68 -7.53 -5.95
C GLU A 178 22.06 -6.14 -5.85
N GLY A 179 21.05 -5.86 -6.69
CA GLY A 179 20.32 -4.59 -6.64
C GLY A 179 19.56 -4.39 -5.33
N ALA A 180 19.02 -5.48 -4.75
CA ALA A 180 18.36 -5.44 -3.44
C ALA A 180 19.35 -5.11 -2.31
N LEU A 181 20.57 -5.66 -2.35
CA LEU A 181 21.61 -5.33 -1.38
C LEU A 181 22.05 -3.87 -1.48
N GLY A 182 22.21 -3.33 -2.70
CA GLY A 182 22.51 -1.92 -2.93
C GLY A 182 21.43 -0.99 -2.37
N ALA A 183 20.16 -1.34 -2.59
CA ALA A 183 19.03 -0.63 -2.00
C ALA A 183 19.02 -0.68 -0.47
N VAL A 184 19.21 -1.86 0.14
CA VAL A 184 19.29 -2.02 1.60
C VAL A 184 20.39 -1.11 2.18
N ARG A 185 21.58 -1.10 1.57
CA ARG A 185 22.70 -0.25 2.03
C ARG A 185 22.38 1.23 1.94
N THR A 186 21.76 1.66 0.84
CA THR A 186 21.38 3.06 0.64
C THR A 186 20.32 3.50 1.66
N LEU A 187 19.30 2.68 1.89
CA LEU A 187 18.21 2.96 2.83
C LEU A 187 18.68 2.90 4.30
N SER A 188 19.69 2.08 4.61
CA SER A 188 20.27 1.95 5.96
C SER A 188 20.92 3.23 6.49
N ALA A 189 21.17 4.23 5.64
CA ALA A 189 21.71 5.54 6.04
C ALA A 189 20.63 6.63 6.11
N GLY A 190 19.36 6.26 5.88
CA GLY A 190 18.25 7.19 5.72
C GLY A 190 17.51 7.51 7.02
N THR A 191 16.22 7.77 6.86
CA THR A 191 15.29 8.06 7.95
C THR A 191 14.85 6.79 8.68
N LEU A 192 14.14 6.93 9.80
CA LEU A 192 13.53 5.80 10.52
C LEU A 192 12.74 4.84 9.59
N PRO A 193 11.79 5.30 8.74
CA PRO A 193 11.12 4.42 7.78
C PRO A 193 12.08 3.72 6.82
N ASP A 194 13.08 4.43 6.29
CA ASP A 194 14.07 3.84 5.37
C ASP A 194 14.84 2.70 6.04
N GLY A 195 15.31 2.93 7.27
CA GLY A 195 16.01 1.93 8.07
C GLY A 195 15.14 0.72 8.40
N LEU A 196 13.86 0.93 8.74
CA LEU A 196 12.91 -0.17 8.98
C LEU A 196 12.64 -1.00 7.72
N PHE A 197 12.50 -0.36 6.56
CA PHE A 197 12.32 -1.09 5.30
C PHE A 197 13.60 -1.80 4.85
N ALA A 198 14.77 -1.21 5.07
CA ALA A 198 16.05 -1.86 4.86
C ALA A 198 16.19 -3.12 5.73
N ALA A 199 15.84 -3.03 7.02
CA ALA A 199 15.85 -4.17 7.94
C ALA A 199 14.86 -5.27 7.50
N ALA A 200 13.63 -4.89 7.11
CA ALA A 200 12.63 -5.84 6.62
C ALA A 200 13.08 -6.58 5.34
N LEU A 201 13.68 -5.87 4.38
CA LEU A 201 14.23 -6.48 3.17
C LEU A 201 15.41 -7.41 3.49
N ALA A 202 16.31 -7.02 4.40
CA ALA A 202 17.40 -7.85 4.87
C ALA A 202 16.92 -9.13 5.56
N ALA A 203 15.93 -9.01 6.44
CA ALA A 203 15.32 -10.15 7.13
C ALA A 203 14.62 -11.11 6.17
N ALA A 204 13.93 -10.58 5.16
CA ALA A 204 13.21 -11.38 4.17
C ALA A 204 14.14 -12.17 3.23
N LEU A 205 15.22 -11.54 2.77
CA LEU A 205 16.05 -12.08 1.69
C LEU A 205 17.29 -12.82 2.20
N GLY A 206 17.82 -12.42 3.36
CA GLY A 206 19.04 -12.98 3.94
C GLY A 206 19.04 -14.50 4.13
N PRO A 207 18.00 -15.09 4.75
CA PRO A 207 17.93 -16.54 4.98
C PRO A 207 18.02 -17.34 3.67
N GLY A 208 17.20 -17.00 2.67
CA GLY A 208 17.19 -17.69 1.37
C GLY A 208 18.51 -17.62 0.59
N LEU A 209 19.39 -16.67 0.95
CA LEU A 209 20.72 -16.51 0.36
C LEU A 209 21.84 -17.15 1.22
N ASN A 210 21.51 -17.83 2.32
CA ASN A 210 22.46 -18.33 3.31
C ASN A 210 23.36 -17.22 3.91
N TRP A 211 22.82 -16.02 4.06
CA TRP A 211 23.49 -14.84 4.62
C TRP A 211 24.90 -14.59 4.04
N PRO A 212 25.05 -14.19 2.77
CA PRO A 212 26.37 -13.86 2.23
C PRO A 212 27.05 -12.76 3.05
N GLY A 213 28.39 -12.74 3.08
CA GLY A 213 29.17 -11.74 3.83
C GLY A 213 28.70 -10.29 3.66
N PRO A 214 28.41 -9.85 2.41
CA PRO A 214 27.86 -8.52 2.14
C PRO A 214 26.51 -8.22 2.82
N TRP A 215 25.61 -9.20 2.95
CA TRP A 215 24.32 -9.07 3.64
C TRP A 215 24.50 -9.01 5.15
N ARG A 216 25.38 -9.85 5.72
CA ARG A 216 25.74 -9.77 7.15
C ARG A 216 26.33 -8.40 7.50
N ALA A 217 27.15 -7.83 6.62
CA ALA A 217 27.71 -6.50 6.80
C ALA A 217 26.60 -5.42 6.80
N ALA A 218 25.61 -5.51 5.91
CA ALA A 218 24.48 -4.58 5.88
C ALA A 218 23.66 -4.61 7.18
N VAL A 219 23.36 -5.81 7.72
CA VAL A 219 22.67 -5.94 9.01
C VAL A 219 23.49 -5.33 10.15
N ARG A 220 24.82 -5.51 10.17
CA ARG A 220 25.68 -4.85 11.17
C ARG A 220 25.65 -3.33 11.08
N THR A 221 25.51 -2.77 9.88
CA THR A 221 25.32 -1.33 9.71
C THR A 221 23.98 -0.89 10.32
N LEU A 222 22.89 -1.63 10.07
CA LEU A 222 21.58 -1.34 10.65
C LEU A 222 21.57 -1.43 12.19
N ARG A 223 22.30 -2.36 12.79
CA ARG A 223 22.47 -2.44 14.26
C ARG A 223 23.19 -1.23 14.87
N ARG A 224 23.85 -0.41 14.05
CA ARG A 224 24.50 0.84 14.44
C ARG A 224 23.73 2.08 13.99
N HIS A 225 22.49 1.92 13.53
CA HIS A 225 21.64 3.02 13.09
C HIS A 225 21.39 4.02 14.24
N GLN A 226 21.16 5.30 13.91
CA GLN A 226 20.92 6.35 14.90
C GLN A 226 19.60 6.17 15.65
N ASP A 227 18.55 5.73 14.96
CA ASP A 227 17.24 5.39 15.55
C ASP A 227 17.24 4.05 16.29
N ALA A 228 16.67 4.03 17.49
CA ALA A 228 16.59 2.84 18.34
C ALA A 228 15.73 1.73 17.74
N GLU A 229 14.58 2.07 17.17
CA GLU A 229 13.64 1.13 16.55
C GLU A 229 14.30 0.36 15.38
N VAL A 230 15.16 1.02 14.60
CA VAL A 230 15.90 0.37 13.50
C VAL A 230 16.95 -0.60 14.06
N ARG A 231 17.65 -0.22 15.14
CA ARG A 231 18.61 -1.11 15.79
C ARG A 231 17.92 -2.34 16.35
N GLU A 232 16.80 -2.16 17.06
CA GLU A 232 16.02 -3.26 17.63
C GLU A 232 15.51 -4.21 16.54
N ALA A 233 14.95 -3.67 15.46
CA ALA A 233 14.54 -4.46 14.31
C ALA A 233 15.71 -5.26 13.69
N ALA A 234 16.91 -4.66 13.63
CA ALA A 234 18.11 -5.32 13.10
C ALA A 234 18.75 -6.33 14.05
N ASP A 235 18.59 -6.16 15.36
CA ASP A 235 19.03 -7.09 16.39
C ASP A 235 18.14 -8.35 16.42
N ALA A 236 16.85 -8.22 16.11
CA ALA A 236 15.92 -9.34 15.96
C ALA A 236 16.23 -10.24 14.73
N ILE A 237 17.07 -9.80 13.79
CA ILE A 237 17.46 -10.60 12.62
C ILE A 237 18.45 -11.68 13.03
N ASP A 238 18.02 -12.94 12.94
CA ASP A 238 18.87 -14.10 13.16
C ASP A 238 19.71 -14.45 11.92
N LEU A 239 21.01 -14.13 11.99
CA LEU A 239 22.01 -14.39 10.94
C LEU A 239 22.45 -15.87 10.87
N THR A 240 21.93 -16.73 11.75
CA THR A 240 22.23 -18.17 11.80
C THR A 240 21.21 -19.03 11.06
N THR A 241 20.00 -18.50 10.85
CA THR A 241 18.94 -19.12 10.04
C THR A 241 19.42 -19.41 8.62
N ARG A 242 19.30 -20.66 8.18
CA ARG A 242 19.63 -21.13 6.81
C ARG A 242 18.37 -21.46 6.04
#